data_AF-A0A7K1L3S8-F1
#
_entry.id   AF-A0A7K1L3S8-F1
#
_cell.length_a   1.000
_cell.length_b   1.000
_cell.length_c   1.000
_cell.angle_alpha   90.00
_cell.angle_beta   90.00
_cell.angle_gamma   90.00
#
_symmetry.space_group_name_H-M   'P 1'
#
loop_
_entity.id
_entity.type
_entity.pdbx_description
1 polymer ?
#
loop_
_entity_poly.entity_id
_entity_poly.type
_entity_poly.pdbx_seq_one_letter_code
_entity_poly.pdbx_strand_id
1 'polypeptide(L)'
;MGVASCSARNAPVGDGGNISRSVAQVNKRVEIVLARGVNSGKYAPGPAATQSTSGGVPNTTSDHRCDRVGRAADVTTSGSVPARTGGRCRHRSLTAGPGRLSDACPDAVVEARSRTSQTNAPGGRAVGTARAFDFVIVGGGAAGCVLAGRLSAREGASVLLLEAGPGAASDPRVADPDRWAGLQGTELDWAFRSPPQPGLGGREIPVPRGRALGGSTAMNAMVWLRADRSDLDRWDVPGWSADELRPAFTRAEHRDGTGTGLDVTKLTGEHPWSRAFLQAALEAGHPLTGDFNRDGTSGTGYYTVSRRAGRRRSARDGYLAPARGRPGLTVLTGAEVRRLVIDGGRATAVEYTRDGAAETALVTGEVLLAAGAVGSPHLLCASGVGPAAALRGLGVSPRVDLPGVGENLHDHIAVSVTFTAAEPDPSASRSGLGEAGLFTGDGAGTRFHFWLGPSTDPAGRTFSLAVGLTRPASRGRLGFGADGRPLPDPGYLTARSDRDDLVEALSVIGDLAGGPALRALWDGPPPEVLKAGRAVAADHVRDTAGTQFHLVGTCRMGTDDEAVVAPDLRVRGLENVRVADASVLPEITTGGPQATVYAVAEHAAGLVLGADGR
;
A
#
# COMPACT_ATOMS: atom_id res chain seq x y z
N MET A 1 44.63 -23.33 -50.44
CA MET A 1 45.51 -22.13 -50.42
C MET A 1 45.10 -21.32 -49.19
N GLY A 2 45.96 -20.87 -48.28
CA GLY A 2 47.40 -21.09 -48.11
C GLY A 2 47.87 -20.60 -46.72
N VAL A 3 49.01 -21.13 -46.26
CA VAL A 3 49.81 -20.76 -45.06
C VAL A 3 50.06 -19.25 -44.89
N ALA A 4 50.43 -18.69 -43.73
CA ALA A 4 51.20 -19.27 -42.61
C ALA A 4 50.93 -18.64 -41.21
N SER A 5 51.51 -19.25 -40.18
CA SER A 5 51.70 -18.71 -38.83
C SER A 5 53.13 -18.17 -38.62
N CYS A 6 53.38 -17.43 -37.54
CA CYS A 6 54.73 -17.28 -36.96
C CYS A 6 54.63 -16.99 -35.44
N SER A 7 55.74 -17.15 -34.70
CA SER A 7 55.71 -17.28 -33.23
C SER A 7 56.89 -16.64 -32.48
N ALA A 8 56.59 -16.25 -31.22
CA ALA A 8 57.44 -16.19 -30.02
C ALA A 8 58.91 -15.72 -30.08
N ARG A 9 59.29 -14.85 -29.11
CA ARG A 9 60.51 -15.07 -28.32
C ARG A 9 60.58 -14.37 -26.95
N ASN A 10 61.40 -14.97 -26.10
CA ASN A 10 61.60 -14.80 -24.66
C ASN A 10 62.09 -13.42 -24.16
N ALA A 11 62.02 -13.24 -22.84
CA ALA A 11 62.68 -12.18 -22.07
C ALA A 11 64.20 -12.45 -21.86
N PRO A 12 64.91 -11.51 -21.22
CA PRO A 12 66.00 -11.82 -20.29
C PRO A 12 65.68 -11.39 -18.84
N VAL A 13 66.45 -11.93 -17.88
CA VAL A 13 66.38 -11.63 -16.44
C VAL A 13 67.37 -10.51 -16.08
N GLY A 14 67.02 -9.69 -15.09
CA GLY A 14 67.94 -8.80 -14.35
C GLY A 14 67.69 -8.95 -12.85
N ASP A 15 68.75 -9.03 -12.04
CA ASP A 15 68.72 -9.55 -10.66
C ASP A 15 69.20 -8.53 -9.61
N GLY A 16 68.90 -8.79 -8.33
CA GLY A 16 69.54 -8.14 -7.17
C GLY A 16 68.63 -7.23 -6.33
N GLY A 17 68.14 -7.72 -5.18
CA GLY A 17 67.38 -6.87 -4.24
C GLY A 17 66.71 -7.55 -3.04
N ASN A 18 67.48 -8.22 -2.16
CA ASN A 18 67.00 -8.54 -0.79
C ASN A 18 66.71 -7.23 -0.02
N ILE A 19 65.76 -7.15 0.92
CA ILE A 19 65.84 -7.76 2.27
C ILE A 19 64.46 -8.21 2.81
N SER A 20 64.51 -9.18 3.71
CA SER A 20 63.41 -10.02 4.18
C SER A 20 62.70 -9.59 5.47
N ARG A 21 61.42 -9.99 5.60
CA ARG A 21 60.71 -10.43 6.84
C ARG A 21 60.55 -9.45 8.02
N SER A 22 59.31 -9.36 8.52
CA SER A 22 59.00 -9.91 9.86
C SER A 22 57.50 -10.17 10.06
N VAL A 23 57.16 -11.36 10.55
CA VAL A 23 55.91 -11.64 11.27
C VAL A 23 56.34 -12.38 12.54
N ALA A 24 56.26 -11.73 13.69
CA ALA A 24 56.57 -12.34 14.99
C ALA A 24 55.83 -11.67 16.14
N GLN A 25 55.39 -12.50 17.08
CA GLN A 25 54.62 -12.16 18.27
C GLN A 25 55.40 -11.25 19.24
N VAL A 26 54.68 -10.43 20.01
CA VAL A 26 55.11 -10.06 21.37
C VAL A 26 53.96 -10.35 22.34
N ASN A 27 54.17 -11.35 23.19
CA ASN A 27 53.31 -11.67 24.33
C ASN A 27 54.04 -11.29 25.62
N LYS A 28 53.41 -10.52 26.51
CA LYS A 28 53.80 -10.46 27.94
C LYS A 28 52.55 -10.41 28.83
N ARG A 29 52.46 -11.37 29.74
CA ARG A 29 51.45 -11.45 30.80
C ARG A 29 51.81 -10.53 31.96
N VAL A 30 50.79 -10.17 32.74
CA VAL A 30 50.88 -10.12 34.21
C VAL A 30 49.66 -10.87 34.77
N GLU A 31 49.90 -11.87 35.62
CA GLU A 31 48.92 -12.53 36.48
C GLU A 31 49.42 -12.45 37.93
N ILE A 32 48.53 -12.24 38.90
CA ILE A 32 48.64 -12.46 40.37
C ILE A 32 47.43 -11.74 41.03
N VAL A 33 46.64 -12.28 41.97
CA VAL A 33 46.49 -13.66 42.52
C VAL A 33 45.04 -13.84 43.02
N LEU A 34 44.60 -15.09 43.19
CA LEU A 34 43.25 -15.46 43.66
C LEU A 34 43.06 -15.48 45.20
N ALA A 35 41.86 -15.10 45.66
CA ALA A 35 41.23 -15.57 46.90
C ALA A 35 39.70 -15.63 46.69
N ARG A 36 39.13 -16.79 46.36
CA ARG A 36 38.54 -17.78 47.30
C ARG A 36 37.39 -17.25 48.18
N GLY A 37 36.15 -17.62 47.83
CA GLY A 37 34.96 -17.47 48.66
C GLY A 37 33.81 -18.30 48.10
N VAL A 38 33.45 -19.41 48.77
CA VAL A 38 32.44 -20.38 48.32
C VAL A 38 31.18 -20.24 49.17
N ASN A 39 29.99 -20.10 48.57
CA ASN A 39 28.87 -21.00 48.89
C ASN A 39 27.72 -20.99 47.86
N SER A 40 26.89 -22.04 47.94
CA SER A 40 25.68 -22.27 47.14
C SER A 40 24.43 -21.62 47.73
N GLY A 41 23.47 -21.25 46.89
CA GLY A 41 22.11 -20.89 47.32
C GLY A 41 21.08 -21.05 46.18
N LYS A 42 20.20 -22.05 46.28
CA LYS A 42 18.99 -22.15 45.43
C LYS A 42 17.92 -21.24 46.01
N TYR A 43 17.20 -20.47 45.19
CA TYR A 43 15.80 -20.13 45.46
C TYR A 43 15.01 -19.93 44.16
N ALA A 44 13.78 -20.46 44.14
CA ALA A 44 12.77 -20.21 43.12
C ALA A 44 11.80 -19.13 43.63
N PRO A 45 11.07 -18.41 42.74
CA PRO A 45 10.34 -17.20 43.14
C PRO A 45 9.04 -17.49 43.91
N GLY A 46 8.67 -16.57 44.79
CA GLY A 46 7.36 -16.47 45.45
C GLY A 46 6.84 -15.03 45.41
N PRO A 47 5.52 -14.79 45.32
CA PRO A 47 4.98 -13.48 44.93
C PRO A 47 4.56 -12.57 46.09
N ALA A 48 4.56 -11.27 45.85
CA ALA A 48 3.79 -10.26 46.59
C ALA A 48 3.44 -9.08 45.67
N ALA A 49 2.27 -8.47 45.87
CA ALA A 49 1.81 -7.32 45.08
C ALA A 49 0.97 -6.34 45.91
N THR A 50 1.22 -5.04 45.76
CA THR A 50 0.33 -3.89 46.04
C THR A 50 0.96 -2.66 45.35
N GLN A 51 0.32 -2.03 44.35
CA GLN A 51 -0.78 -1.06 44.40
C GLN A 51 -0.36 0.39 44.76
N SER A 52 -0.38 1.26 43.74
CA SER A 52 -0.68 2.72 43.77
C SER A 52 -0.76 3.18 42.30
N THR A 53 -1.87 3.58 41.64
CA THR A 53 -3.06 4.43 41.91
C THR A 53 -2.95 5.90 41.44
N SER A 54 -3.10 6.11 40.13
CA SER A 54 -3.72 7.30 39.50
C SER A 54 -3.99 7.01 38.01
N GLY A 55 -5.04 7.52 37.36
CA GLY A 55 -6.29 8.12 37.86
C GLY A 55 -7.27 8.29 36.69
N GLY A 56 -8.47 7.69 36.78
CA GLY A 56 -9.47 7.72 35.70
C GLY A 56 -10.69 8.58 36.03
N VAL A 57 -11.18 9.34 35.05
CA VAL A 57 -12.41 10.16 35.17
C VAL A 57 -13.61 9.38 34.61
N PRO A 58 -14.75 9.30 35.31
CA PRO A 58 -15.83 8.37 34.96
C PRO A 58 -16.77 8.89 33.86
N ASN A 59 -17.39 7.95 33.15
CA ASN A 59 -18.47 8.19 32.18
C ASN A 59 -19.83 8.19 32.91
N THR A 60 -20.70 9.18 32.64
CA THR A 60 -22.01 9.32 33.31
C THR A 60 -23.17 9.14 32.33
N THR A 61 -23.92 8.06 32.49
CA THR A 61 -25.20 7.84 31.79
C THR A 61 -26.32 8.64 32.46
N SER A 62 -27.12 9.37 31.67
CA SER A 62 -28.41 9.92 32.12
C SER A 62 -29.47 9.77 31.04
N ASP A 63 -30.43 8.90 31.30
CA ASP A 63 -31.58 8.64 30.46
C ASP A 63 -32.69 9.66 30.82
N HIS A 64 -33.29 10.37 29.85
CA HIS A 64 -34.75 10.43 29.68
C HIS A 64 -35.31 11.47 28.67
N ARG A 65 -36.28 10.96 27.90
CA ARG A 65 -37.57 11.54 27.45
C ARG A 65 -37.62 12.88 26.71
N CYS A 66 -38.27 12.82 25.55
CA CYS A 66 -38.94 13.94 24.89
C CYS A 66 -40.22 14.33 25.66
N ASP A 67 -40.53 15.62 25.74
CA ASP A 67 -41.90 16.11 25.90
C ASP A 67 -42.10 17.49 25.21
N ARG A 68 -43.34 17.97 25.10
CA ARG A 68 -43.75 19.01 24.14
C ARG A 68 -44.70 20.07 24.75
N VAL A 69 -44.80 21.25 24.12
CA VAL A 69 -45.70 22.40 24.46
C VAL A 69 -45.21 23.24 25.67
N GLY A 70 -45.33 24.58 25.75
CA GLY A 70 -45.72 25.59 24.75
C GLY A 70 -46.35 26.88 25.37
N ARG A 71 -46.37 28.00 24.61
CA ARG A 71 -46.82 29.39 24.97
C ARG A 71 -45.79 30.17 25.82
N ALA A 72 -45.39 31.44 25.56
CA ALA A 72 -45.99 32.70 25.04
C ALA A 72 -46.32 33.71 26.17
N ALA A 73 -46.37 35.03 25.96
CA ALA A 73 -46.20 35.84 24.72
C ALA A 73 -44.86 36.63 24.72
N ASP A 74 -44.63 37.90 24.32
CA ASP A 74 -45.42 39.10 23.91
C ASP A 74 -44.60 39.93 22.88
N VAL A 75 -45.18 40.52 21.82
CA VAL A 75 -45.67 41.92 21.66
C VAL A 75 -44.56 42.99 21.82
N THR A 76 -44.13 43.68 20.75
CA THR A 76 -44.89 44.78 20.12
C THR A 76 -44.85 44.88 18.57
N THR A 77 -46.04 45.10 17.99
CA THR A 77 -46.45 46.03 16.89
C THR A 77 -45.41 46.65 15.92
N SER A 78 -45.69 46.90 14.63
CA SER A 78 -46.99 47.11 13.93
C SER A 78 -46.99 46.68 12.44
N GLY A 79 -48.15 46.82 11.77
CA GLY A 79 -48.49 46.31 10.42
C GLY A 79 -47.77 46.93 9.20
N SER A 80 -48.21 46.68 7.95
CA SER A 80 -49.52 46.18 7.50
C SER A 80 -49.48 45.34 6.20
N VAL A 81 -50.64 44.87 5.74
CA VAL A 81 -50.87 43.89 4.65
C VAL A 81 -52.10 44.38 3.85
N PRO A 82 -52.12 44.41 2.49
CA PRO A 82 -52.62 43.25 1.73
C PRO A 82 -52.17 43.00 0.25
N ALA A 83 -51.96 41.71 -0.03
CA ALA A 83 -52.56 40.90 -1.11
C ALA A 83 -52.41 41.21 -2.64
N ARG A 84 -51.85 40.18 -3.31
CA ARG A 84 -52.33 39.51 -4.56
C ARG A 84 -52.16 40.17 -5.95
N THR A 85 -52.09 39.26 -6.94
CA THR A 85 -51.98 39.42 -8.41
C THR A 85 -50.70 40.13 -8.90
N GLY A 86 -50.24 39.99 -10.15
CA GLY A 86 -50.64 39.08 -11.24
C GLY A 86 -50.05 39.52 -12.60
N GLY A 87 -49.63 38.57 -13.46
CA GLY A 87 -48.95 38.83 -14.73
C GLY A 87 -47.42 38.66 -14.62
N ARG A 88 -46.70 37.91 -15.47
CA ARG A 88 -46.62 37.82 -16.95
C ARG A 88 -45.75 38.93 -17.60
N CYS A 89 -44.46 38.61 -17.73
CA CYS A 89 -43.57 38.84 -18.88
C CYS A 89 -43.72 40.11 -19.74
N ARG A 90 -42.63 40.88 -19.91
CA ARG A 90 -41.70 40.73 -21.06
C ARG A 90 -40.44 41.63 -20.97
N HIS A 91 -39.40 41.17 -21.66
CA HIS A 91 -38.12 41.80 -22.03
C HIS A 91 -37.79 43.25 -21.62
N ARG A 92 -36.57 43.41 -21.08
CA ARG A 92 -35.55 44.30 -21.68
C ARG A 92 -34.19 43.61 -21.64
N SER A 93 -33.42 43.73 -22.71
CA SER A 93 -32.07 43.17 -22.84
C SER A 93 -31.02 44.25 -22.59
N LEU A 94 -30.01 43.95 -21.76
CA LEU A 94 -28.75 44.71 -21.73
C LEU A 94 -27.56 43.76 -21.61
N THR A 95 -26.69 43.83 -22.63
CA THR A 95 -25.22 43.71 -22.62
C THR A 95 -24.54 42.75 -21.62
N ALA A 96 -23.81 41.77 -22.15
CA ALA A 96 -22.95 40.88 -21.38
C ALA A 96 -21.66 41.56 -20.86
N GLY A 97 -21.17 41.05 -19.73
CA GLY A 97 -19.82 41.25 -19.19
C GLY A 97 -19.35 39.95 -18.51
N PRO A 98 -18.05 39.69 -18.37
CA PRO A 98 -17.53 38.36 -18.05
C PRO A 98 -17.82 37.94 -16.59
N GLY A 99 -18.70 36.96 -16.42
CA GLY A 99 -18.94 36.32 -15.13
C GLY A 99 -17.85 35.31 -14.77
N ARG A 100 -17.44 35.28 -13.50
CA ARG A 100 -16.57 34.22 -12.96
C ARG A 100 -17.36 32.91 -12.89
N LEU A 101 -16.79 31.81 -13.40
CA LEU A 101 -17.36 30.48 -13.19
C LEU A 101 -17.10 30.03 -11.75
N SER A 102 -18.17 29.91 -10.97
CA SER A 102 -18.17 29.34 -9.62
C SER A 102 -18.83 27.96 -9.64
N ASP A 103 -18.13 26.95 -10.16
CA ASP A 103 -18.64 25.58 -10.24
C ASP A 103 -18.65 24.89 -8.87
N ALA A 104 -19.70 25.16 -8.10
CA ALA A 104 -20.10 24.38 -6.94
C ALA A 104 -21.28 23.47 -7.33
N CYS A 105 -20.99 22.35 -7.99
CA CYS A 105 -21.99 21.37 -8.43
C CYS A 105 -22.07 20.19 -7.44
N PRO A 106 -23.23 19.91 -6.79
CA PRO A 106 -23.35 18.83 -5.83
C PRO A 106 -23.42 17.44 -6.49
N ASP A 107 -22.84 16.42 -5.85
CA ASP A 107 -22.87 15.04 -6.35
C ASP A 107 -24.30 14.45 -6.36
N ALA A 108 -24.90 14.42 -7.54
CA ALA A 108 -26.08 13.59 -7.80
C ALA A 108 -25.65 12.18 -8.23
N VAL A 109 -26.06 11.17 -7.46
CA VAL A 109 -25.91 9.75 -7.80
C VAL A 109 -26.94 9.39 -8.87
N VAL A 110 -26.50 8.74 -9.96
CA VAL A 110 -27.42 8.18 -10.96
C VAL A 110 -27.90 6.81 -10.47
N GLU A 111 -28.93 6.83 -9.62
CA GLU A 111 -29.70 5.63 -9.31
C GLU A 111 -30.42 5.13 -10.58
N ALA A 112 -30.12 3.91 -11.02
CA ALA A 112 -30.87 3.25 -12.07
C ALA A 112 -32.26 2.79 -11.55
N ARG A 113 -33.21 3.73 -11.45
CA ARG A 113 -34.58 3.47 -10.95
C ARG A 113 -35.38 2.61 -11.94
N SER A 114 -35.31 1.30 -11.76
CA SER A 114 -36.14 0.31 -12.46
C SER A 114 -37.63 0.53 -12.16
N ARG A 115 -38.42 0.86 -13.18
CA ARG A 115 -39.89 0.91 -13.09
C ARG A 115 -40.48 -0.47 -13.39
N THR A 116 -40.62 -1.31 -12.37
CA THR A 116 -41.43 -2.54 -12.45
C THR A 116 -42.81 -2.28 -11.83
N SER A 117 -43.87 -2.39 -12.63
CA SER A 117 -45.26 -2.28 -12.17
C SER A 117 -45.60 -3.43 -11.22
N GLN A 118 -46.02 -3.12 -9.99
CA GLN A 118 -46.44 -4.12 -9.02
C GLN A 118 -47.84 -4.66 -9.36
N THR A 119 -47.94 -5.98 -9.52
CA THR A 119 -49.18 -6.74 -9.32
C THR A 119 -48.95 -7.71 -8.17
N ASN A 120 -49.80 -7.66 -7.14
CA ASN A 120 -49.56 -8.36 -5.88
C ASN A 120 -49.99 -9.83 -5.93
N ALA A 121 -49.07 -10.73 -5.56
CA ALA A 121 -49.36 -12.09 -5.15
C ALA A 121 -48.41 -12.48 -3.99
N PRO A 122 -48.90 -13.02 -2.86
CA PRO A 122 -48.06 -13.39 -1.72
C PRO A 122 -47.45 -14.80 -1.88
N GLY A 123 -46.29 -15.04 -1.26
CA GLY A 123 -45.76 -16.40 -1.05
C GLY A 123 -44.49 -16.80 -1.81
N GLY A 124 -43.75 -15.87 -2.42
CA GLY A 124 -42.45 -16.13 -3.04
C GLY A 124 -41.31 -15.37 -2.35
N ARG A 125 -40.23 -16.07 -1.96
CA ARG A 125 -38.97 -15.41 -1.53
C ARG A 125 -38.34 -14.77 -2.77
N ALA A 126 -38.40 -13.45 -2.87
CA ALA A 126 -38.03 -12.70 -4.07
C ALA A 126 -36.52 -12.85 -4.39
N VAL A 127 -36.19 -13.78 -5.28
CA VAL A 127 -34.88 -13.87 -5.92
C VAL A 127 -34.80 -12.71 -6.92
N GLY A 128 -33.96 -11.72 -6.64
CA GLY A 128 -33.66 -10.66 -7.60
C GLY A 128 -33.10 -11.27 -8.88
N THR A 129 -33.50 -10.75 -10.04
CA THR A 129 -33.08 -11.29 -11.35
C THR A 129 -31.58 -11.10 -11.54
N ALA A 130 -30.80 -12.16 -11.30
CA ALA A 130 -29.35 -12.14 -11.39
C ALA A 130 -28.89 -11.72 -12.81
N ARG A 131 -28.14 -10.62 -12.89
CA ARG A 131 -27.69 -10.04 -14.17
C ARG A 131 -26.36 -10.68 -14.61
N ALA A 132 -26.23 -10.91 -15.91
CA ALA A 132 -25.03 -11.45 -16.53
C ALA A 132 -24.06 -10.34 -17.00
N PHE A 133 -22.76 -10.62 -16.85
CA PHE A 133 -21.66 -9.72 -17.23
C PHE A 133 -20.51 -10.52 -17.83
N ASP A 134 -19.87 -9.93 -18.85
CA ASP A 134 -18.69 -10.51 -19.51
C ASP A 134 -17.47 -10.45 -18.59
N PHE A 135 -17.40 -9.40 -17.78
CA PHE A 135 -16.31 -9.20 -16.83
C PHE A 135 -16.87 -8.83 -15.46
N VAL A 136 -16.59 -9.64 -14.44
CA VAL A 136 -16.87 -9.30 -13.04
C VAL A 136 -15.56 -9.05 -12.31
N ILE A 137 -15.31 -7.80 -11.96
CA ILE A 137 -14.11 -7.33 -11.27
C ILE A 137 -14.44 -7.23 -9.77
N VAL A 138 -13.61 -7.87 -8.94
CA VAL A 138 -13.82 -7.96 -7.49
C VAL A 138 -12.76 -7.16 -6.75
N GLY A 139 -13.18 -6.11 -6.06
CA GLY A 139 -12.32 -5.13 -5.40
C GLY A 139 -12.15 -3.87 -6.25
N GLY A 140 -12.63 -2.75 -5.76
CA GLY A 140 -12.48 -1.41 -6.35
C GLY A 140 -11.11 -0.77 -6.09
N GLY A 141 -10.07 -1.57 -5.85
CA GLY A 141 -8.72 -1.12 -5.56
C GLY A 141 -7.97 -0.55 -6.77
N ALA A 142 -6.65 -0.37 -6.62
CA ALA A 142 -5.77 0.15 -7.67
C ALA A 142 -5.99 -0.57 -9.02
N ALA A 143 -5.81 -1.89 -9.02
CA ALA A 143 -6.02 -2.74 -10.19
C ALA A 143 -7.48 -2.75 -10.67
N GLY A 144 -8.46 -2.82 -9.76
CA GLY A 144 -9.87 -2.89 -10.12
C GLY A 144 -10.37 -1.64 -10.84
N CYS A 145 -9.91 -0.46 -10.43
CA CYS A 145 -10.15 0.78 -11.17
C CYS A 145 -9.54 0.76 -12.58
N VAL A 146 -8.28 0.32 -12.72
CA VAL A 146 -7.59 0.21 -14.02
C VAL A 146 -8.33 -0.75 -14.96
N LEU A 147 -8.63 -1.95 -14.51
CA LEU A 147 -9.36 -2.99 -15.26
C LEU A 147 -10.74 -2.49 -15.69
N ALA A 148 -11.52 -1.89 -14.78
CA ALA A 148 -12.82 -1.34 -15.10
C ALA A 148 -12.73 -0.18 -16.11
N GLY A 149 -11.72 0.69 -15.97
CA GLY A 149 -11.47 1.80 -16.89
C GLY A 149 -10.99 1.38 -18.29
N ARG A 150 -10.27 0.26 -18.41
CA ARG A 150 -9.82 -0.30 -19.70
C ARG A 150 -10.87 -1.19 -20.36
N LEU A 151 -11.41 -2.20 -19.64
CA LEU A 151 -12.34 -3.17 -20.21
C LEU A 151 -13.68 -2.55 -20.64
N SER A 152 -14.17 -1.53 -19.92
CA SER A 152 -15.39 -0.80 -20.31
C SER A 152 -15.21 0.13 -21.52
N ALA A 153 -14.00 0.25 -22.07
CA ALA A 153 -13.78 0.96 -23.33
C ALA A 153 -14.05 0.07 -24.56
N ARG A 154 -14.08 -1.27 -24.40
CA ARG A 154 -14.46 -2.18 -25.50
C ARG A 154 -15.95 -2.05 -25.79
N GLU A 155 -16.29 -1.79 -27.05
CA GLU A 155 -17.68 -1.74 -27.49
C GLU A 155 -18.40 -3.07 -27.20
N GLY A 156 -19.68 -2.98 -26.81
CA GLY A 156 -20.52 -4.12 -26.46
C GLY A 156 -20.20 -4.84 -25.13
N ALA A 157 -19.08 -4.52 -24.45
CA ALA A 157 -18.70 -5.23 -23.22
C ALA A 157 -19.60 -4.87 -22.02
N SER A 158 -20.04 -5.90 -21.27
CA SER A 158 -20.77 -5.77 -20.02
C SER A 158 -19.83 -6.00 -18.82
N VAL A 159 -19.44 -4.92 -18.14
CA VAL A 159 -18.50 -4.91 -17.00
C VAL A 159 -19.24 -4.60 -15.69
N LEU A 160 -18.99 -5.42 -14.67
CA LEU A 160 -19.37 -5.16 -13.28
C LEU A 160 -18.11 -4.97 -12.43
N LEU A 161 -18.08 -3.90 -11.62
CA LEU A 161 -17.10 -3.71 -10.54
C LEU A 161 -17.81 -3.77 -9.19
N LEU A 162 -17.35 -4.66 -8.31
CA LEU A 162 -17.84 -4.82 -6.93
C LEU A 162 -16.81 -4.28 -5.94
N GLU A 163 -17.21 -3.34 -5.08
CA GLU A 163 -16.37 -2.79 -4.00
C GLU A 163 -17.13 -2.78 -2.67
N ALA A 164 -16.49 -3.31 -1.61
CA ALA A 164 -17.10 -3.44 -0.28
C ALA A 164 -17.21 -2.10 0.47
N GLY A 165 -16.32 -1.15 0.20
CA GLY A 165 -16.31 0.20 0.73
C GLY A 165 -17.18 1.21 -0.04
N PRO A 166 -17.21 2.48 0.42
CA PRO A 166 -17.92 3.57 -0.24
C PRO A 166 -17.08 4.23 -1.36
N GLY A 167 -17.69 5.15 -2.10
CA GLY A 167 -17.03 5.88 -3.19
C GLY A 167 -16.02 6.97 -2.77
N ALA A 168 -16.04 7.37 -1.49
CA ALA A 168 -15.08 8.14 -0.69
C ALA A 168 -14.43 9.46 -1.19
N ALA A 169 -14.31 9.75 -2.49
CA ALA A 169 -13.47 10.86 -2.96
C ALA A 169 -14.03 12.28 -2.74
N SER A 170 -15.27 12.41 -2.28
CA SER A 170 -15.84 13.68 -1.76
C SER A 170 -15.45 13.91 -0.28
N ASP A 171 -14.87 12.93 0.39
CA ASP A 171 -14.40 13.04 1.76
C ASP A 171 -13.13 13.91 1.84
N PRO A 172 -13.12 14.97 2.67
CA PRO A 172 -11.93 15.80 2.85
C PRO A 172 -10.76 15.03 3.46
N ARG A 173 -10.97 13.96 4.25
CA ARG A 173 -9.90 13.09 4.80
C ARG A 173 -9.15 12.33 3.70
N VAL A 174 -9.84 11.95 2.62
CA VAL A 174 -9.26 11.27 1.46
C VAL A 174 -8.60 12.28 0.53
N ALA A 175 -9.30 13.37 0.20
CA ALA A 175 -8.85 14.29 -0.84
C ALA A 175 -7.70 15.23 -0.40
N ASP A 176 -7.61 15.54 0.89
CA ASP A 176 -6.49 16.26 1.50
C ASP A 176 -5.29 15.31 1.67
N PRO A 177 -4.14 15.56 1.02
CA PRO A 177 -2.95 14.74 1.19
C PRO A 177 -2.52 14.59 2.65
N ASP A 178 -2.69 15.62 3.47
CA ASP A 178 -2.09 15.70 4.80
C ASP A 178 -2.84 14.94 5.89
N ARG A 179 -4.02 14.40 5.56
CA ARG A 179 -4.86 13.63 6.48
C ARG A 179 -4.68 12.11 6.36
N TRP A 180 -3.78 11.65 5.49
CA TRP A 180 -3.67 10.24 5.09
C TRP A 180 -3.49 9.28 6.28
N ALA A 181 -2.66 9.64 7.27
CA ALA A 181 -2.43 8.82 8.46
C ALA A 181 -3.70 8.69 9.34
N GLY A 182 -4.56 9.71 9.36
CA GLY A 182 -5.83 9.73 10.10
C GLY A 182 -6.97 8.94 9.44
N LEU A 183 -6.70 8.23 8.33
CA LEU A 183 -7.63 7.28 7.71
C LEU A 183 -7.49 5.87 8.28
N GLN A 184 -6.40 5.55 8.97
CA GLN A 184 -6.16 4.23 9.56
C GLN A 184 -7.14 3.98 10.71
N GLY A 185 -7.70 2.76 10.78
CA GLY A 185 -8.73 2.39 11.76
C GLY A 185 -10.11 3.07 11.56
N THR A 186 -10.31 3.81 10.47
CA THR A 186 -11.63 4.38 10.11
C THR A 186 -12.47 3.39 9.31
N GLU A 187 -13.71 3.74 8.99
CA GLU A 187 -14.61 2.95 8.14
C GLU A 187 -14.11 2.80 6.67
N LEU A 188 -13.08 3.58 6.30
CA LEU A 188 -12.37 3.52 5.02
C LEU A 188 -11.13 2.60 5.06
N ASP A 189 -10.92 1.90 6.17
CA ASP A 189 -9.87 0.91 6.40
C ASP A 189 -10.48 -0.48 6.66
N TRP A 190 -9.82 -1.53 6.18
CA TRP A 190 -10.10 -2.90 6.62
C TRP A 190 -9.55 -3.21 8.01
N ALA A 191 -8.60 -2.39 8.49
CA ALA A 191 -8.03 -2.42 9.84
C ALA A 191 -7.49 -3.79 10.29
N PHE A 192 -6.90 -4.56 9.35
CA PHE A 192 -6.29 -5.85 9.66
C PHE A 192 -5.15 -5.70 10.68
N ARG A 193 -4.85 -6.80 11.38
CA ARG A 193 -3.67 -6.94 12.25
C ARG A 193 -2.97 -8.24 11.90
N SER A 194 -1.64 -8.26 12.00
CA SER A 194 -0.90 -9.52 11.96
C SER A 194 -1.07 -10.29 13.28
N PRO A 195 -0.93 -11.63 13.29
CA PRO A 195 -0.70 -12.35 14.53
C PRO A 195 0.62 -11.90 15.19
N PRO A 196 0.88 -12.26 16.45
CA PRO A 196 2.13 -12.00 17.17
C PRO A 196 3.38 -12.39 16.36
N GLN A 197 4.18 -11.40 15.95
CA GLN A 197 5.32 -11.58 15.04
C GLN A 197 6.60 -11.97 15.81
N PRO A 198 7.17 -13.18 15.64
CA PRO A 198 8.30 -13.64 16.47
C PRO A 198 9.56 -12.79 16.31
N GLY A 199 9.90 -12.35 15.09
CA GLY A 199 11.05 -11.48 14.82
C GLY A 199 10.91 -10.06 15.38
N LEU A 200 9.68 -9.66 15.75
CA LEU A 200 9.35 -8.37 16.36
C LEU A 200 8.99 -8.49 17.85
N GLY A 201 9.51 -9.52 18.53
CA GLY A 201 9.30 -9.73 19.97
C GLY A 201 7.90 -10.17 20.36
N GLY A 202 7.11 -10.70 19.42
CA GLY A 202 5.71 -11.07 19.63
C GLY A 202 4.71 -9.93 19.48
N ARG A 203 5.13 -8.74 19.00
CA ARG A 203 4.21 -7.64 18.69
C ARG A 203 3.23 -8.03 17.58
N GLU A 204 1.96 -7.69 17.74
CA GLU A 204 1.00 -7.63 16.64
C GLU A 204 1.17 -6.29 15.90
N ILE A 205 1.23 -6.33 14.56
CA ILE A 205 1.44 -5.15 13.74
C ILE A 205 0.12 -4.76 13.05
N PRO A 206 -0.36 -3.52 13.15
CA PRO A 206 -1.48 -3.02 12.36
C PRO A 206 -1.15 -3.05 10.85
N VAL A 207 -2.09 -3.51 10.03
CA VAL A 207 -1.95 -3.65 8.57
C VAL A 207 -3.14 -2.95 7.88
N PRO A 208 -3.18 -1.60 7.88
CA PRO A 208 -4.25 -0.84 7.22
C PRO A 208 -4.29 -1.10 5.72
N ARG A 209 -5.50 -1.24 5.17
CA ARG A 209 -5.78 -1.49 3.74
C ARG A 209 -7.04 -0.72 3.36
N GLY A 210 -6.97 0.07 2.28
CA GLY A 210 -8.09 0.95 1.92
C GLY A 210 -9.34 0.18 1.51
N ARG A 211 -10.45 0.47 2.19
CA ARG A 211 -11.79 -0.09 1.99
C ARG A 211 -12.71 0.97 1.38
N ALA A 212 -12.47 1.28 0.10
CA ALA A 212 -13.17 2.31 -0.68
C ALA A 212 -12.86 2.15 -2.18
N LEU A 213 -13.59 2.86 -3.06
CA LEU A 213 -13.16 2.99 -4.47
C LEU A 213 -11.79 3.72 -4.53
N GLY A 214 -10.84 3.10 -5.25
CA GLY A 214 -9.42 3.44 -5.23
C GLY A 214 -8.60 2.57 -4.27
N GLY A 215 -9.23 1.85 -3.35
CA GLY A 215 -8.59 1.03 -2.30
C GLY A 215 -7.53 1.82 -1.54
N SER A 216 -6.38 1.19 -1.27
CA SER A 216 -5.25 1.85 -0.58
C SER A 216 -4.74 3.13 -1.25
N THR A 217 -5.01 3.39 -2.54
CA THR A 217 -4.63 4.66 -3.19
C THR A 217 -5.44 5.86 -2.68
N ALA A 218 -6.60 5.61 -2.06
CA ALA A 218 -7.38 6.63 -1.36
C ALA A 218 -6.80 7.03 0.00
N MET A 219 -5.84 6.26 0.56
CA MET A 219 -5.30 6.49 1.92
C MET A 219 -3.77 6.48 2.06
N ASN A 220 -3.00 6.12 1.03
CA ASN A 220 -1.54 6.04 1.13
C ASN A 220 -0.82 7.40 1.12
N ALA A 221 0.50 7.40 1.28
CA ALA A 221 1.36 8.59 1.24
C ALA A 221 1.56 9.21 -0.17
N MET A 222 0.90 8.68 -1.22
CA MET A 222 0.94 9.16 -2.61
C MET A 222 2.30 9.10 -3.33
N VAL A 223 3.35 8.51 -2.73
CA VAL A 223 4.65 8.33 -3.39
C VAL A 223 4.51 7.42 -4.62
N TRP A 224 4.97 7.89 -5.77
CA TRP A 224 4.95 7.16 -7.04
C TRP A 224 6.37 6.78 -7.45
N LEU A 225 6.64 5.47 -7.40
CA LEU A 225 7.87 4.83 -7.77
C LEU A 225 7.56 3.66 -8.71
N ARG A 226 8.13 3.68 -9.92
CA ARG A 226 8.23 2.49 -10.78
C ARG A 226 9.09 1.42 -10.10
N ALA A 227 8.92 0.17 -10.51
CA ALA A 227 9.89 -0.88 -10.24
C ALA A 227 11.22 -0.55 -10.94
N ASP A 228 12.35 -0.89 -10.33
CA ASP A 228 13.63 -0.86 -11.05
C ASP A 228 13.69 -2.03 -12.05
N ARG A 229 14.47 -1.89 -13.12
CA ARG A 229 14.71 -2.97 -14.08
C ARG A 229 15.15 -4.27 -13.40
N SER A 230 16.07 -4.17 -12.42
CA SER A 230 16.58 -5.34 -11.72
C SER A 230 15.56 -6.04 -10.82
N ASP A 231 14.40 -5.43 -10.53
CA ASP A 231 13.32 -6.09 -9.80
C ASP A 231 12.41 -6.89 -10.72
N LEU A 232 12.09 -6.35 -11.90
CA LEU A 232 11.23 -7.00 -12.89
C LEU A 232 11.97 -8.16 -13.58
N ASP A 233 13.23 -7.94 -13.96
CA ASP A 233 14.07 -8.97 -14.59
C ASP A 233 14.43 -10.10 -13.60
N ARG A 234 14.29 -9.91 -12.27
CA ARG A 234 14.41 -10.97 -11.25
C ARG A 234 13.19 -11.88 -11.13
N TRP A 235 12.01 -11.47 -11.61
CA TRP A 235 10.80 -12.29 -11.49
C TRP A 235 10.87 -13.57 -12.35
N ASP A 236 11.68 -13.59 -13.41
CA ASP A 236 11.87 -14.71 -14.35
C ASP A 236 10.55 -15.31 -14.90
N VAL A 237 9.53 -14.46 -15.08
CA VAL A 237 8.22 -14.84 -15.63
C VAL A 237 8.10 -14.34 -17.09
N PRO A 238 7.93 -15.22 -18.08
CA PRO A 238 7.78 -14.82 -19.48
C PRO A 238 6.60 -13.86 -19.69
N GLY A 239 6.81 -12.73 -20.38
CA GLY A 239 5.81 -11.67 -20.56
C GLY A 239 5.94 -10.50 -19.58
N TRP A 240 6.78 -10.62 -18.54
CA TRP A 240 6.83 -9.70 -17.39
C TRP A 240 8.18 -8.99 -17.21
N SER A 241 9.08 -9.06 -18.19
CA SER A 241 10.36 -8.34 -18.14
C SER A 241 10.19 -6.82 -18.11
N ALA A 242 11.25 -6.09 -17.73
CA ALA A 242 11.19 -4.64 -17.60
C ALA A 242 10.74 -3.92 -18.88
N ASP A 243 11.09 -4.45 -20.06
CA ASP A 243 10.74 -3.85 -21.34
C ASP A 243 9.32 -4.24 -21.83
N GLU A 244 8.80 -5.39 -21.42
CA GLU A 244 7.41 -5.81 -21.68
C GLU A 244 6.41 -5.03 -20.82
N LEU A 245 6.81 -4.64 -19.60
CA LEU A 245 6.01 -3.76 -18.73
C LEU A 245 6.22 -2.26 -18.98
N ARG A 246 7.30 -1.83 -19.63
CA ARG A 246 7.59 -0.40 -19.92
C ARG A 246 6.41 0.34 -20.58
N PRO A 247 5.65 -0.24 -21.54
CA PRO A 247 4.44 0.37 -22.08
C PRO A 247 3.30 0.49 -21.06
N ALA A 248 3.17 -0.49 -20.16
CA ALA A 248 2.13 -0.52 -19.13
C ALA A 248 2.36 0.57 -18.06
N PHE A 249 3.60 0.74 -17.59
CA PHE A 249 3.96 1.90 -16.75
C PHE A 249 3.71 3.24 -17.46
N THR A 250 3.93 3.30 -18.77
CA THR A 250 3.70 4.52 -19.57
C THR A 250 2.21 4.82 -19.74
N ARG A 251 1.34 3.80 -19.88
CA ARG A 251 -0.12 3.98 -19.85
C ARG A 251 -0.69 4.29 -18.47
N ALA A 252 0.02 3.89 -17.40
CA ALA A 252 -0.37 4.14 -16.02
C ALA A 252 -0.09 5.58 -15.56
N GLU A 253 0.89 6.26 -16.15
CA GLU A 253 1.26 7.64 -15.80
C GLU A 253 0.59 8.69 -16.69
N HIS A 254 0.06 9.73 -16.07
CA HIS A 254 -0.55 10.87 -16.76
C HIS A 254 0.00 12.18 -16.17
N ARG A 255 0.35 13.18 -16.99
CA ARG A 255 1.14 14.36 -16.53
C ARG A 255 0.51 15.73 -16.81
N ASP A 256 -0.25 15.91 -17.88
CA ASP A 256 -1.05 17.13 -18.14
C ASP A 256 -2.40 17.12 -17.40
N GLY A 257 -2.93 15.92 -17.15
CA GLY A 257 -4.18 15.63 -16.45
C GLY A 257 -5.46 15.83 -17.26
N THR A 258 -5.37 15.58 -18.56
CA THR A 258 -6.48 15.34 -19.51
C THR A 258 -6.34 13.95 -20.14
N GLY A 259 -6.87 12.90 -19.50
CA GLY A 259 -6.76 11.53 -20.02
C GLY A 259 -7.31 10.43 -19.11
N THR A 260 -6.83 9.20 -19.33
CA THR A 260 -7.08 8.00 -18.51
C THR A 260 -5.74 7.41 -18.11
N GLY A 261 -5.46 7.41 -16.81
CA GLY A 261 -4.14 7.20 -16.21
C GLY A 261 -4.04 7.98 -14.89
N LEU A 262 -3.01 7.75 -14.09
CA LEU A 262 -2.84 8.45 -12.81
C LEU A 262 -2.09 9.77 -12.99
N ASP A 263 -2.70 10.88 -12.55
CA ASP A 263 -2.02 12.16 -12.42
C ASP A 263 -0.80 12.06 -11.49
N VAL A 264 0.41 12.17 -12.07
CA VAL A 264 1.69 12.10 -11.35
C VAL A 264 2.52 13.37 -11.56
N THR A 265 2.99 13.98 -10.48
CA THR A 265 3.70 15.27 -10.48
C THR A 265 4.95 15.24 -9.62
N LYS A 266 5.90 16.15 -9.87
CA LYS A 266 6.94 16.51 -8.88
C LYS A 266 6.35 17.61 -7.99
N LEU A 267 6.70 17.58 -6.70
CA LEU A 267 6.31 18.63 -5.75
C LEU A 267 7.07 19.94 -6.03
N THR A 268 6.52 21.06 -5.54
CA THR A 268 7.04 22.41 -5.72
C THR A 268 6.85 23.21 -4.45
N GLY A 269 7.90 23.85 -3.93
CA GLY A 269 7.85 24.50 -2.62
C GLY A 269 8.25 23.55 -1.50
N GLU A 270 9.39 22.91 -1.69
CA GLU A 270 9.91 21.81 -0.86
C GLU A 270 10.18 22.25 0.58
N HIS A 271 9.87 21.35 1.52
CA HIS A 271 9.97 21.55 2.95
C HIS A 271 11.44 21.76 3.39
N PRO A 272 11.74 22.73 4.29
CA PRO A 272 13.11 23.01 4.72
C PRO A 272 13.85 21.79 5.28
N TRP A 273 13.18 20.92 6.03
CA TRP A 273 13.81 19.71 6.59
C TRP A 273 14.08 18.63 5.52
N SER A 274 13.24 18.53 4.46
CA SER A 274 13.52 17.65 3.31
C SER A 274 14.76 18.13 2.55
N ARG A 275 14.90 19.44 2.36
CA ARG A 275 16.09 20.04 1.73
C ARG A 275 17.35 19.78 2.56
N ALA A 276 17.26 19.86 3.89
CA ALA A 276 18.34 19.49 4.80
C ALA A 276 18.68 18.00 4.76
N PHE A 277 17.69 17.11 4.65
CA PHE A 277 17.90 15.66 4.45
C PHE A 277 18.64 15.36 3.15
N LEU A 278 18.24 15.97 2.02
CA LEU A 278 18.96 15.83 0.75
C LEU A 278 20.41 16.35 0.85
N GLN A 279 20.60 17.49 1.51
CA GLN A 279 21.91 18.09 1.72
C GLN A 279 22.81 17.21 2.61
N ALA A 280 22.29 16.63 3.70
CA ALA A 280 23.04 15.69 4.53
C ALA A 280 23.39 14.39 3.78
N ALA A 281 22.52 13.91 2.89
CA ALA A 281 22.84 12.78 2.03
C ALA A 281 23.95 13.11 1.01
N LEU A 282 24.00 14.34 0.48
CA LEU A 282 25.10 14.84 -0.35
C LEU A 282 26.40 15.00 0.46
N GLU A 283 26.31 15.46 1.70
CA GLU A 283 27.45 15.56 2.65
C GLU A 283 28.02 14.17 3.01
N ALA A 284 27.16 13.15 3.08
CA ALA A 284 27.55 11.73 3.20
C ALA A 284 28.02 11.09 1.87
N GLY A 285 28.08 11.86 0.77
CA GLY A 285 28.61 11.40 -0.53
C GLY A 285 27.60 10.67 -1.43
N HIS A 286 26.32 10.62 -1.08
CA HIS A 286 25.29 10.03 -1.95
C HIS A 286 24.90 11.01 -3.07
N PRO A 287 24.92 10.59 -4.36
CA PRO A 287 24.66 11.49 -5.48
C PRO A 287 23.18 11.91 -5.54
N LEU A 288 22.91 13.10 -6.09
CA LEU A 288 21.54 13.54 -6.38
C LEU A 288 21.00 12.82 -7.62
N THR A 289 19.79 12.26 -7.53
CA THR A 289 18.98 11.84 -8.68
C THR A 289 17.81 12.79 -8.91
N GLY A 290 17.60 13.19 -10.17
CA GLY A 290 16.45 13.99 -10.56
C GLY A 290 15.14 13.18 -10.61
N ASP A 291 15.23 11.87 -10.82
CA ASP A 291 14.06 10.99 -10.88
C ASP A 291 14.38 9.54 -10.54
N PHE A 292 13.78 9.04 -9.45
CA PHE A 292 13.86 7.63 -9.05
C PHE A 292 13.20 6.67 -10.05
N ASN A 293 12.33 7.17 -10.93
CA ASN A 293 11.59 6.37 -11.91
C ASN A 293 12.42 6.02 -13.18
N ARG A 294 13.75 6.10 -13.08
CA ARG A 294 14.71 5.70 -14.11
C ARG A 294 15.42 4.43 -13.64
N ASP A 295 15.66 3.51 -14.59
CA ASP A 295 16.47 2.31 -14.40
C ASP A 295 17.81 2.66 -13.72
N GLY A 296 18.18 1.95 -12.64
CA GLY A 296 19.35 2.23 -11.81
C GLY A 296 19.10 3.10 -10.58
N THR A 297 17.99 2.88 -9.86
CA THR A 297 17.54 3.71 -8.72
C THR A 297 18.48 3.71 -7.50
N SER A 298 19.44 4.62 -7.48
CA SER A 298 20.36 4.88 -6.36
C SER A 298 20.59 6.39 -6.17
N GLY A 299 20.95 6.81 -4.96
CA GLY A 299 21.15 8.21 -4.59
C GLY A 299 19.94 8.89 -3.95
N THR A 300 20.05 10.20 -3.73
CA THR A 300 19.11 11.03 -2.97
C THR A 300 18.28 11.95 -3.87
N GLY A 301 17.03 12.26 -3.52
CA GLY A 301 16.18 13.13 -4.35
C GLY A 301 14.72 13.25 -3.91
N TYR A 302 13.93 14.01 -4.67
CA TYR A 302 12.49 14.19 -4.45
C TYR A 302 11.65 13.19 -5.24
N TYR A 303 10.64 12.60 -4.60
CA TYR A 303 9.73 11.66 -5.25
C TYR A 303 8.86 12.32 -6.32
N THR A 304 8.40 11.50 -7.27
CA THR A 304 7.16 11.79 -7.99
C THR A 304 6.00 11.40 -7.07
N VAL A 305 4.88 12.13 -7.10
CA VAL A 305 3.70 11.85 -6.26
C VAL A 305 2.39 11.88 -7.05
N SER A 306 1.42 11.08 -6.64
CA SER A 306 0.06 11.08 -7.20
C SER A 306 -0.81 12.18 -6.59
N ARG A 307 -0.40 13.45 -6.81
CA ARG A 307 -1.09 14.67 -6.39
C ARG A 307 -1.29 15.60 -7.59
N ARG A 308 -2.37 16.38 -7.62
CA ARG A 308 -2.59 17.47 -8.59
C ARG A 308 -3.41 18.59 -7.95
N ALA A 309 -3.03 19.86 -8.22
CA ALA A 309 -3.66 21.05 -7.63
C ALA A 309 -3.84 20.96 -6.08
N GLY A 310 -2.79 20.49 -5.38
CA GLY A 310 -2.80 20.33 -3.92
C GLY A 310 -3.64 19.16 -3.37
N ARG A 311 -4.31 18.38 -4.23
CA ARG A 311 -5.20 17.28 -3.82
C ARG A 311 -4.62 15.91 -4.17
N ARG A 312 -5.00 14.89 -3.40
CA ARG A 312 -4.76 13.47 -3.74
C ARG A 312 -5.36 13.14 -5.11
N ARG A 313 -4.71 12.25 -5.86
CA ARG A 313 -5.25 11.59 -7.05
C ARG A 313 -5.15 10.08 -6.84
N SER A 314 -6.29 9.40 -6.95
CA SER A 314 -6.43 7.95 -6.72
C SER A 314 -6.69 7.18 -8.01
N ALA A 315 -6.64 5.85 -7.97
CA ALA A 315 -6.96 5.00 -9.13
C ALA A 315 -8.39 5.26 -9.65
N ARG A 316 -9.33 5.51 -8.73
CA ARG A 316 -10.71 5.90 -9.01
C ARG A 316 -10.78 7.20 -9.81
N ASP A 317 -9.89 8.16 -9.53
CA ASP A 317 -9.88 9.46 -10.23
C ASP A 317 -9.20 9.39 -11.60
N GLY A 318 -8.22 8.50 -11.77
CA GLY A 318 -7.52 8.30 -13.03
C GLY A 318 -8.24 7.40 -14.04
N TYR A 319 -9.12 6.49 -13.57
CA TYR A 319 -9.74 5.47 -14.43
C TYR A 319 -11.27 5.38 -14.33
N LEU A 320 -11.85 5.44 -13.12
CA LEU A 320 -13.32 5.35 -12.98
C LEU A 320 -14.01 6.68 -13.30
N ALA A 321 -13.41 7.82 -12.94
CA ALA A 321 -13.98 9.13 -13.25
C ALA A 321 -14.04 9.42 -14.77
N PRO A 322 -12.99 9.13 -15.60
CA PRO A 322 -13.10 9.22 -17.06
C PRO A 322 -14.03 8.16 -17.71
N ALA A 323 -14.31 7.06 -17.01
CA ALA A 323 -15.27 6.03 -17.45
C ALA A 323 -16.72 6.27 -16.96
N ARG A 324 -16.98 7.32 -16.14
CA ARG A 324 -18.29 7.61 -15.56
C ARG A 324 -19.32 7.87 -16.67
N GLY A 325 -20.35 7.02 -16.74
CA GLY A 325 -21.43 7.14 -17.72
C GLY A 325 -21.28 6.27 -18.97
N ARG A 326 -20.22 5.47 -19.13
CA ARG A 326 -20.15 4.44 -20.18
C ARG A 326 -21.25 3.39 -19.93
N PRO A 327 -22.09 3.04 -20.93
CA PRO A 327 -23.23 2.13 -20.72
C PRO A 327 -22.81 0.69 -20.40
N GLY A 328 -21.60 0.29 -20.79
CA GLY A 328 -21.00 -1.01 -20.47
C GLY A 328 -20.44 -1.14 -19.06
N LEU A 329 -20.41 -0.07 -18.24
CA LEU A 329 -19.81 -0.12 -16.90
C LEU A 329 -20.87 0.02 -15.79
N THR A 330 -21.03 -1.04 -14.98
CA THR A 330 -21.76 -1.02 -13.71
C THR A 330 -20.76 -1.04 -12.55
N VAL A 331 -20.88 -0.10 -11.61
CA VAL A 331 -20.05 -0.06 -10.38
C VAL A 331 -20.98 -0.11 -9.17
N LEU A 332 -20.78 -1.09 -8.28
CA LEU A 332 -21.53 -1.24 -7.03
C LEU A 332 -20.58 -1.05 -5.84
N THR A 333 -20.86 -0.06 -5.00
CA THR A 333 -20.22 0.17 -3.70
C THR A 333 -21.07 -0.41 -2.56
N GLY A 334 -20.43 -0.72 -1.43
CA GLY A 334 -21.07 -1.46 -0.34
C GLY A 334 -21.31 -2.94 -0.67
N ALA A 335 -20.67 -3.46 -1.73
CA ALA A 335 -20.84 -4.79 -2.28
C ALA A 335 -19.69 -5.71 -1.85
N GLU A 336 -19.84 -6.37 -0.71
CA GLU A 336 -18.81 -7.26 -0.15
C GLU A 336 -18.95 -8.66 -0.73
N VAL A 337 -18.03 -9.05 -1.62
CA VAL A 337 -17.99 -10.38 -2.23
C VAL A 337 -17.65 -11.43 -1.17
N ARG A 338 -18.40 -12.53 -1.15
CA ARG A 338 -18.22 -13.64 -0.20
C ARG A 338 -17.41 -14.78 -0.82
N ARG A 339 -17.71 -15.14 -2.07
CA ARG A 339 -17.06 -16.23 -2.82
C ARG A 339 -17.40 -16.18 -4.31
N LEU A 340 -16.67 -16.97 -5.09
CA LEU A 340 -17.04 -17.38 -6.44
C LEU A 340 -17.91 -18.65 -6.37
N VAL A 341 -18.79 -18.80 -7.35
CA VAL A 341 -19.51 -20.06 -7.63
C VAL A 341 -18.75 -20.76 -8.75
N ILE A 342 -18.10 -21.87 -8.42
CA ILE A 342 -17.27 -22.65 -9.34
C ILE A 342 -18.01 -23.95 -9.68
N ASP A 343 -18.17 -24.20 -10.98
CA ASP A 343 -18.73 -25.43 -11.55
C ASP A 343 -17.91 -25.83 -12.78
N GLY A 344 -17.65 -27.13 -12.97
CA GLY A 344 -16.86 -27.64 -14.10
C GLY A 344 -15.41 -27.12 -14.24
N GLY A 345 -14.85 -26.41 -13.24
CA GLY A 345 -13.57 -25.68 -13.36
C GLY A 345 -13.70 -24.21 -13.81
N ARG A 346 -14.94 -23.72 -13.96
CA ARG A 346 -15.26 -22.35 -14.38
C ARG A 346 -16.00 -21.61 -13.27
N ALA A 347 -15.67 -20.34 -13.05
CA ALA A 347 -16.49 -19.44 -12.25
C ALA A 347 -17.74 -19.01 -13.04
N THR A 348 -18.92 -19.44 -12.60
CA THR A 348 -20.21 -19.19 -13.27
C THR A 348 -20.99 -18.03 -12.66
N ALA A 349 -20.73 -17.71 -11.38
CA ALA A 349 -21.30 -16.56 -10.69
C ALA A 349 -20.39 -16.02 -9.58
N VAL A 350 -20.67 -14.80 -9.11
CA VAL A 350 -20.06 -14.18 -7.94
C VAL A 350 -21.15 -13.87 -6.93
N GLU A 351 -21.01 -14.39 -5.70
CA GLU A 351 -21.92 -14.15 -4.58
C GLU A 351 -21.39 -13.01 -3.71
N TYR A 352 -22.22 -12.02 -3.43
CA TYR A 352 -21.87 -10.86 -2.62
C TYR A 352 -22.99 -10.47 -1.66
N THR A 353 -22.69 -9.51 -0.79
CA THR A 353 -23.67 -8.94 0.15
C THR A 353 -23.62 -7.43 0.07
N ARG A 354 -24.79 -6.81 -0.02
CA ARG A 354 -24.98 -5.38 -0.20
C ARG A 354 -26.24 -4.94 0.51
N ASP A 355 -26.17 -3.84 1.25
CA ASP A 355 -27.28 -3.31 2.07
C ASP A 355 -27.94 -4.37 2.99
N GLY A 356 -27.14 -5.36 3.44
CA GLY A 356 -27.57 -6.50 4.26
C GLY A 356 -28.20 -7.67 3.48
N ALA A 357 -28.52 -7.51 2.19
CA ALA A 357 -29.06 -8.55 1.33
C ALA A 357 -27.95 -9.37 0.64
N ALA A 358 -28.19 -10.66 0.40
CA ALA A 358 -27.34 -11.49 -0.45
C ALA A 358 -27.73 -11.31 -1.92
N GLU A 359 -26.76 -11.02 -2.78
CA GLU A 359 -26.93 -10.80 -4.22
C GLU A 359 -25.98 -11.71 -5.03
N THR A 360 -26.29 -11.90 -6.32
CA THR A 360 -25.54 -12.77 -7.24
C THR A 360 -25.39 -12.12 -8.61
N ALA A 361 -24.17 -12.07 -9.14
CA ALA A 361 -23.89 -11.70 -10.53
C ALA A 361 -23.46 -12.93 -11.34
N LEU A 362 -23.99 -13.11 -12.56
CA LEU A 362 -23.64 -14.23 -13.44
C LEU A 362 -22.48 -13.85 -14.37
N VAL A 363 -21.61 -14.81 -14.70
CA VAL A 363 -20.36 -14.58 -15.43
C VAL A 363 -20.40 -15.25 -16.81
N THR A 364 -20.53 -14.45 -17.87
CA THR A 364 -20.45 -14.93 -19.27
C THR A 364 -19.00 -15.03 -19.77
N GLY A 365 -18.11 -14.12 -19.38
CA GLY A 365 -16.69 -14.15 -19.73
C GLY A 365 -15.81 -14.60 -18.56
N GLU A 366 -15.07 -13.65 -17.95
CA GLU A 366 -14.06 -13.88 -16.92
C GLU A 366 -14.35 -13.15 -15.59
N VAL A 367 -13.84 -13.70 -14.48
CA VAL A 367 -13.75 -13.02 -13.18
C VAL A 367 -12.33 -12.49 -12.98
N LEU A 368 -12.23 -11.26 -12.50
CA LEU A 368 -10.99 -10.54 -12.28
C LEU A 368 -10.85 -10.18 -10.80
N LEU A 369 -10.05 -10.93 -10.06
CA LEU A 369 -9.74 -10.64 -8.66
C LEU A 369 -8.73 -9.50 -8.57
N ALA A 370 -9.14 -8.43 -7.89
CA ALA A 370 -8.40 -7.20 -7.68
C ALA A 370 -8.50 -6.70 -6.22
N ALA A 371 -8.77 -7.62 -5.28
CA ALA A 371 -9.00 -7.38 -3.86
C ALA A 371 -7.70 -7.34 -3.01
N GLY A 372 -6.54 -7.37 -3.67
CA GLY A 372 -5.22 -7.18 -3.05
C GLY A 372 -4.65 -8.44 -2.39
N ALA A 373 -3.42 -8.34 -1.89
CA ALA A 373 -2.66 -9.40 -1.23
C ALA A 373 -3.28 -10.04 0.03
N VAL A 374 -4.47 -9.58 0.45
CA VAL A 374 -5.24 -10.17 1.56
C VAL A 374 -6.62 -10.63 1.06
N GLY A 375 -7.31 -9.83 0.25
CA GLY A 375 -8.67 -10.14 -0.22
C GLY A 375 -8.70 -11.21 -1.32
N SER A 376 -7.81 -11.13 -2.32
CA SER A 376 -7.79 -12.07 -3.46
C SER A 376 -7.51 -13.53 -3.05
N PRO A 377 -6.47 -13.87 -2.27
CA PRO A 377 -6.27 -15.23 -1.75
C PRO A 377 -7.40 -15.68 -0.81
N HIS A 378 -7.93 -14.80 0.06
CA HIS A 378 -9.07 -15.12 0.92
C HIS A 378 -10.31 -15.53 0.10
N LEU A 379 -10.60 -14.82 -0.99
CA LEU A 379 -11.72 -15.12 -1.88
C LEU A 379 -11.52 -16.41 -2.68
N LEU A 380 -10.28 -16.75 -3.07
CA LEU A 380 -9.98 -18.07 -3.62
C LEU A 380 -10.27 -19.16 -2.59
N CYS A 381 -9.75 -19.01 -1.36
CA CYS A 381 -10.00 -19.98 -0.29
C CYS A 381 -11.50 -20.13 0.04
N ALA A 382 -12.24 -19.03 0.15
CA ALA A 382 -13.70 -19.03 0.35
C ALA A 382 -14.49 -19.65 -0.83
N SER A 383 -13.88 -19.77 -2.01
CA SER A 383 -14.41 -20.46 -3.18
C SER A 383 -14.00 -21.94 -3.27
N GLY A 384 -13.17 -22.42 -2.33
CA GLY A 384 -12.61 -23.78 -2.32
C GLY A 384 -11.35 -23.95 -3.17
N VAL A 385 -10.60 -22.87 -3.44
CA VAL A 385 -9.37 -22.89 -4.24
C VAL A 385 -8.20 -22.48 -3.37
N GLY A 386 -7.28 -23.41 -3.10
CA GLY A 386 -6.18 -23.21 -2.15
C GLY A 386 -5.74 -24.53 -1.49
N PRO A 387 -4.93 -24.49 -0.41
CA PRO A 387 -4.38 -25.69 0.21
C PRO A 387 -5.51 -26.55 0.82
N ALA A 388 -5.78 -27.73 0.26
CA ALA A 388 -6.97 -28.50 0.60
C ALA A 388 -7.00 -28.98 2.07
N ALA A 389 -5.87 -29.03 2.77
CA ALA A 389 -5.84 -29.26 4.22
C ALA A 389 -6.38 -28.05 5.00
N ALA A 390 -5.94 -26.83 4.65
CA ALA A 390 -6.41 -25.59 5.26
C ALA A 390 -7.90 -25.34 4.97
N LEU A 391 -8.33 -25.53 3.72
CA LEU A 391 -9.73 -25.39 3.31
C LEU A 391 -10.67 -26.26 4.15
N ARG A 392 -10.32 -27.55 4.33
CA ARG A 392 -11.10 -28.47 5.19
C ARG A 392 -11.14 -28.00 6.65
N GLY A 393 -10.05 -27.43 7.16
CA GLY A 393 -10.00 -26.82 8.50
C GLY A 393 -10.91 -25.60 8.66
N LEU A 394 -11.16 -24.86 7.58
CA LEU A 394 -12.13 -23.74 7.52
C LEU A 394 -13.58 -24.20 7.25
N GLY A 395 -13.82 -25.51 7.14
CA GLY A 395 -15.14 -26.06 6.75
C GLY A 395 -15.47 -25.87 5.26
N VAL A 396 -14.52 -25.41 4.44
CA VAL A 396 -14.71 -25.22 2.99
C VAL A 396 -14.35 -26.50 2.26
N SER A 397 -15.24 -26.97 1.38
CA SER A 397 -14.97 -28.12 0.51
C SER A 397 -13.95 -27.74 -0.58
N PRO A 398 -12.78 -28.41 -0.67
CA PRO A 398 -11.83 -28.17 -1.75
C PRO A 398 -12.43 -28.43 -3.13
N ARG A 399 -12.13 -27.55 -4.08
CA ARG A 399 -12.47 -27.62 -5.51
C ARG A 399 -11.23 -27.73 -6.37
N VAL A 400 -10.19 -26.95 -6.04
CA VAL A 400 -8.85 -27.03 -6.61
C VAL A 400 -7.86 -26.99 -5.45
N ASP A 401 -7.03 -28.03 -5.33
CA ASP A 401 -5.92 -28.05 -4.37
C ASP A 401 -4.76 -27.25 -4.97
N LEU A 402 -4.44 -26.11 -4.38
CA LEU A 402 -3.47 -25.15 -4.91
C LEU A 402 -2.63 -24.59 -3.74
N PRO A 403 -1.53 -25.24 -3.34
CA PRO A 403 -0.85 -24.99 -2.07
C PRO A 403 -0.25 -23.58 -1.96
N GLY A 404 0.12 -22.94 -3.07
CA GLY A 404 0.64 -21.56 -3.05
C GLY A 404 -0.39 -20.48 -2.68
N VAL A 405 -1.70 -20.76 -2.61
CA VAL A 405 -2.72 -19.72 -2.31
C VAL A 405 -2.59 -19.26 -0.86
N GLY A 406 -2.17 -18.00 -0.70
CA GLY A 406 -1.93 -17.38 0.59
C GLY A 406 -0.47 -17.48 1.07
N GLU A 407 0.38 -18.31 0.47
CA GLU A 407 1.81 -18.39 0.81
C GLU A 407 2.62 -17.24 0.17
N ASN A 408 3.93 -17.15 0.43
CA ASN A 408 4.81 -16.08 -0.07
C ASN A 408 4.34 -14.64 0.28
N LEU A 409 3.56 -14.46 1.35
CA LEU A 409 3.16 -13.13 1.82
C LEU A 409 4.40 -12.37 2.33
N HIS A 410 4.68 -11.20 1.77
CA HIS A 410 5.75 -10.32 2.23
C HIS A 410 5.44 -8.84 1.98
N ASP A 411 6.13 -7.95 2.68
CA ASP A 411 5.95 -6.49 2.73
C ASP A 411 7.29 -5.86 3.09
N HIS A 412 7.52 -4.58 2.75
CA HIS A 412 8.67 -3.86 3.24
C HIS A 412 8.55 -3.66 4.76
N ILE A 413 9.60 -4.04 5.48
CA ILE A 413 9.77 -3.79 6.91
C ILE A 413 10.68 -2.58 7.09
N ALA A 414 10.30 -1.67 7.98
CA ALA A 414 11.02 -0.43 8.24
C ALA A 414 11.19 -0.15 9.74
N VAL A 415 12.27 0.55 10.09
CA VAL A 415 12.58 1.04 11.43
C VAL A 415 12.80 2.55 11.37
N SER A 416 12.46 3.27 12.45
CA SER A 416 12.66 4.71 12.56
C SER A 416 13.42 5.10 13.82
N VAL A 417 14.12 6.22 13.75
CA VAL A 417 14.77 6.88 14.89
C VAL A 417 14.22 8.30 14.98
N THR A 418 13.56 8.60 16.10
CA THR A 418 12.96 9.90 16.37
C THR A 418 13.98 10.84 17.00
N PHE A 419 13.99 12.09 16.54
CA PHE A 419 14.84 13.18 17.03
C PHE A 419 13.96 14.32 17.57
N THR A 420 14.39 14.96 18.65
CA THR A 420 13.80 16.21 19.14
C THR A 420 14.33 17.36 18.30
N ALA A 421 13.45 18.00 17.52
CA ALA A 421 13.81 19.14 16.70
C ALA A 421 14.17 20.36 17.57
N ALA A 422 15.15 21.15 17.12
CA ALA A 422 15.64 22.35 17.80
C ALA A 422 14.66 23.54 17.69
N GLU A 423 13.92 23.58 16.58
CA GLU A 423 12.73 24.43 16.39
C GLU A 423 11.52 23.59 15.97
N PRO A 424 10.27 24.07 16.13
CA PRO A 424 9.10 23.38 15.59
C PRO A 424 9.17 23.21 14.07
N ASP A 425 8.41 22.24 13.55
CA ASP A 425 8.10 22.12 12.12
C ASP A 425 7.71 23.50 11.54
N PRO A 426 8.47 24.06 10.58
CA PRO A 426 8.23 25.39 10.03
C PRO A 426 7.00 25.46 9.12
N SER A 427 6.30 24.34 8.91
CA SER A 427 5.13 24.23 8.06
C SER A 427 3.85 23.96 8.85
N ALA A 428 2.71 24.33 8.27
CA ALA A 428 1.41 23.84 8.73
C ALA A 428 1.10 22.40 8.23
N SER A 429 1.98 21.80 7.41
CA SER A 429 1.75 20.57 6.66
C SER A 429 2.47 19.39 7.32
N ARG A 430 1.81 18.79 8.31
CA ARG A 430 2.33 17.64 9.07
C ARG A 430 2.62 16.39 8.23
N SER A 431 2.35 16.39 6.92
CA SER A 431 2.67 15.30 5.98
C SER A 431 3.60 15.72 4.82
N GLY A 432 4.10 16.95 4.78
CA GLY A 432 5.18 17.35 3.86
C GLY A 432 6.48 16.58 4.09
N LEU A 433 6.70 16.14 5.33
CA LEU A 433 7.74 15.22 5.76
C LEU A 433 7.51 13.81 5.17
N GLY A 434 8.03 13.61 3.97
CA GLY A 434 7.83 12.41 3.15
C GLY A 434 7.94 12.64 1.64
N GLU A 435 8.34 13.83 1.19
CA GLU A 435 8.56 14.16 -0.23
C GLU A 435 9.95 13.79 -0.79
N ALA A 436 10.90 13.48 0.08
CA ALA A 436 12.30 13.21 -0.25
C ALA A 436 12.75 11.83 0.27
N GLY A 437 13.75 11.25 -0.39
CA GLY A 437 14.31 9.96 -0.04
C GLY A 437 15.75 9.76 -0.51
N LEU A 438 16.36 8.70 -0.01
CA LEU A 438 17.67 8.20 -0.40
C LEU A 438 17.57 6.69 -0.60
N PHE A 439 17.99 6.21 -1.75
CA PHE A 439 18.14 4.78 -2.04
C PHE A 439 19.62 4.40 -2.03
N THR A 440 19.99 3.37 -1.28
CA THR A 440 21.36 2.83 -1.25
C THR A 440 21.38 1.32 -1.41
N GLY A 441 22.55 0.79 -1.73
CA GLY A 441 22.79 -0.63 -1.97
C GLY A 441 24.24 -0.87 -2.33
N ASP A 442 24.52 -2.05 -2.85
CA ASP A 442 25.86 -2.51 -3.23
C ASP A 442 25.86 -3.03 -4.68
N GLY A 443 26.83 -3.88 -5.04
CA GLY A 443 26.94 -4.48 -6.38
C GLY A 443 25.76 -5.38 -6.78
N ALA A 444 24.93 -5.83 -5.84
CA ALA A 444 23.67 -6.54 -6.11
C ALA A 444 22.46 -5.58 -6.28
N GLY A 445 22.70 -4.27 -6.22
CA GLY A 445 21.69 -3.23 -6.34
C GLY A 445 21.09 -2.78 -5.01
N THR A 446 19.99 -2.05 -5.10
CA THR A 446 19.40 -1.28 -3.99
C THR A 446 18.84 -2.17 -2.88
N ARG A 447 19.34 -2.00 -1.64
CA ARG A 447 18.96 -2.76 -0.42
C ARG A 447 18.16 -1.93 0.59
N PHE A 448 18.38 -0.62 0.61
CA PHE A 448 17.82 0.28 1.62
C PHE A 448 17.13 1.49 1.00
N HIS A 449 16.00 1.86 1.61
CA HIS A 449 15.26 3.08 1.31
C HIS A 449 15.14 3.92 2.57
N PHE A 450 15.78 5.09 2.60
CA PHE A 450 15.75 6.06 3.69
C PHE A 450 14.84 7.23 3.35
N TRP A 451 14.14 7.77 4.35
CA TRP A 451 13.37 9.01 4.21
C TRP A 451 13.20 9.76 5.54
N LEU A 452 12.81 11.03 5.42
CA LEU A 452 12.37 11.85 6.54
C LEU A 452 10.86 11.64 6.75
N GLY A 453 10.49 11.11 7.91
CA GLY A 453 9.09 10.86 8.32
C GLY A 453 8.51 11.96 9.22
N PRO A 454 7.16 12.04 9.30
CA PRO A 454 6.45 13.15 9.95
C PRO A 454 6.56 13.18 11.48
N SER A 455 6.33 14.37 12.05
CA SER A 455 6.16 14.56 13.49
C SER A 455 4.91 13.85 14.00
N THR A 456 5.06 12.88 14.90
CA THR A 456 3.94 12.35 15.69
C THR A 456 3.59 13.25 16.87
N ASP A 457 4.48 14.17 17.26
CA ASP A 457 4.22 15.17 18.29
C ASP A 457 3.24 16.27 17.81
N PRO A 458 2.15 16.56 18.56
CA PRO A 458 1.28 17.70 18.33
C PRO A 458 1.98 19.07 18.29
N ALA A 459 3.07 19.30 19.03
CA ALA A 459 3.80 20.57 19.02
C ALA A 459 4.79 20.72 17.84
N GLY A 460 4.97 19.69 17.00
CA GLY A 460 5.88 19.74 15.85
C GLY A 460 7.36 19.72 16.23
N ARG A 461 7.71 19.40 17.47
CA ARG A 461 9.09 19.37 18.02
C ARG A 461 9.78 18.02 17.77
N THR A 462 9.30 17.19 16.85
CA THR A 462 9.94 15.91 16.49
C THR A 462 10.00 15.70 14.99
N PHE A 463 11.00 14.97 14.52
CA PHE A 463 10.96 14.29 13.23
C PHE A 463 11.53 12.88 13.39
N SER A 464 11.32 12.02 12.39
CA SER A 464 11.94 10.70 12.37
C SER A 464 12.77 10.51 11.10
N LEU A 465 14.00 10.02 11.23
CA LEU A 465 14.68 9.39 10.10
C LEU A 465 14.27 7.92 10.09
N ALA A 466 13.81 7.43 8.94
CA ALA A 466 13.35 6.06 8.79
C ALA A 466 14.13 5.36 7.68
N VAL A 467 14.30 4.05 7.82
CA VAL A 467 14.84 3.17 6.79
C VAL A 467 14.00 1.91 6.66
N GLY A 468 13.74 1.48 5.43
CA GLY A 468 13.13 0.20 5.11
C GLY A 468 14.00 -0.67 4.22
N LEU A 469 13.82 -1.98 4.33
CA LEU A 469 14.38 -2.95 3.38
C LEU A 469 13.57 -2.91 2.09
N THR A 470 14.26 -2.73 0.97
CA THR A 470 13.68 -2.77 -0.39
C THR A 470 13.49 -4.21 -0.90
N ARG A 471 14.19 -5.16 -0.29
CA ARG A 471 14.29 -6.57 -0.72
C ARG A 471 14.37 -7.52 0.50
N PRO A 472 13.34 -7.55 1.38
CA PRO A 472 13.34 -8.42 2.56
C PRO A 472 13.34 -9.90 2.17
N ALA A 473 14.10 -10.73 2.89
CA ALA A 473 14.15 -12.18 2.69
C ALA A 473 13.10 -12.94 3.51
N SER A 474 12.50 -12.31 4.53
CA SER A 474 11.38 -12.88 5.28
C SER A 474 10.21 -13.21 4.36
N ARG A 475 9.55 -14.34 4.61
CA ARG A 475 8.32 -14.77 3.96
C ARG A 475 7.36 -15.34 5.00
N GLY A 476 6.09 -15.02 4.84
CA GLY A 476 5.01 -15.60 5.63
C GLY A 476 3.82 -15.98 4.75
N ARG A 477 2.62 -15.99 5.31
CA ARG A 477 1.40 -16.46 4.64
C ARG A 477 0.14 -15.76 5.14
N LEU A 478 -0.98 -16.03 4.46
CA LEU A 478 -2.31 -15.66 4.92
C LEU A 478 -2.86 -16.71 5.89
N GLY A 479 -2.91 -16.37 7.17
CA GLY A 479 -3.67 -17.11 8.17
C GLY A 479 -5.17 -16.74 8.14
N PHE A 480 -5.95 -17.43 8.96
CA PHE A 480 -7.38 -17.16 9.14
C PHE A 480 -7.73 -17.20 10.64
N GLY A 481 -8.62 -16.31 11.06
CA GLY A 481 -9.18 -16.28 12.41
C GLY A 481 -10.23 -17.37 12.63
N ALA A 482 -10.62 -17.59 13.89
CA ALA A 482 -11.69 -18.52 14.24
C ALA A 482 -13.09 -18.11 13.72
N ASP A 483 -13.25 -16.85 13.32
CA ASP A 483 -14.42 -16.31 12.60
C ASP A 483 -14.28 -16.38 11.06
N GLY A 484 -13.23 -17.03 10.57
CA GLY A 484 -12.91 -17.16 9.15
C GLY A 484 -12.26 -15.93 8.51
N ARG A 485 -12.06 -14.83 9.25
CA ARG A 485 -11.47 -13.61 8.68
C ARG A 485 -10.00 -13.78 8.32
N PRO A 486 -9.51 -13.16 7.22
CA PRO A 486 -8.10 -13.20 6.87
C PRO A 486 -7.21 -12.52 7.92
N LEU A 487 -6.14 -13.20 8.33
CA LEU A 487 -5.08 -12.72 9.22
C LEU A 487 -3.74 -12.72 8.46
N PRO A 488 -3.30 -11.58 7.89
CA PRO A 488 -2.03 -11.52 7.18
C PRO A 488 -0.86 -11.72 8.15
N ASP A 489 -0.07 -12.78 7.97
CA ASP A 489 1.12 -13.09 8.77
C ASP A 489 2.37 -12.96 7.89
N PRO A 490 3.01 -11.77 7.80
CA PRO A 490 4.12 -11.55 6.85
C PRO A 490 5.45 -12.15 7.33
N GLY A 491 5.48 -12.77 8.52
CA GLY A 491 6.70 -13.35 9.09
C GLY A 491 7.79 -12.31 9.36
N TYR A 492 7.45 -11.11 9.82
CA TYR A 492 8.40 -10.00 9.92
C TYR A 492 9.65 -10.35 10.76
N LEU A 493 10.82 -10.15 10.13
CA LEU A 493 12.15 -10.43 10.68
C LEU A 493 12.34 -11.89 11.15
N THR A 494 11.64 -12.84 10.51
CA THR A 494 11.94 -14.27 10.63
C THR A 494 13.24 -14.65 9.93
N ALA A 495 13.56 -13.99 8.80
CA ALA A 495 14.87 -14.06 8.19
C ALA A 495 15.88 -13.24 9.02
N ARG A 496 16.99 -13.89 9.44
CA ARG A 496 18.02 -13.25 10.26
C ARG A 496 18.71 -12.08 9.55
N SER A 497 18.88 -12.21 8.23
CA SER A 497 19.40 -11.18 7.32
C SER A 497 18.67 -9.86 7.51
N ASP A 498 17.34 -9.88 7.44
CA ASP A 498 16.52 -8.66 7.45
C ASP A 498 16.75 -7.82 8.71
N ARG A 499 16.83 -8.48 9.88
CA ARG A 499 17.18 -7.81 11.13
C ARG A 499 18.63 -7.36 11.13
N ASP A 500 19.54 -8.19 10.66
CA ASP A 500 20.97 -7.89 10.66
C ASP A 500 21.34 -6.73 9.69
N ASP A 501 20.59 -6.57 8.60
CA ASP A 501 20.62 -5.49 7.61
C ASP A 501 19.99 -4.19 8.14
N LEU A 502 18.79 -4.24 8.76
CA LEU A 502 18.21 -3.05 9.41
C LEU A 502 19.11 -2.50 10.52
N VAL A 503 19.84 -3.37 11.22
CA VAL A 503 20.82 -2.99 12.24
C VAL A 503 22.09 -2.37 11.64
N GLU A 504 22.47 -2.75 10.43
CA GLU A 504 23.53 -2.07 9.66
C GLU A 504 23.06 -0.68 9.20
N ALA A 505 21.86 -0.58 8.62
CA ALA A 505 21.30 0.67 8.11
C ALA A 505 21.10 1.76 9.18
N LEU A 506 21.00 1.40 10.47
CA LEU A 506 20.99 2.38 11.56
C LEU A 506 22.30 3.19 11.66
N SER A 507 23.45 2.71 11.18
CA SER A 507 24.67 3.53 11.13
C SER A 507 24.54 4.67 10.11
N VAL A 508 23.94 4.40 8.95
CA VAL A 508 23.69 5.40 7.91
C VAL A 508 22.70 6.48 8.40
N ILE A 509 21.72 6.13 9.24
CA ILE A 509 20.89 7.12 9.95
C ILE A 509 21.75 7.98 10.90
N GLY A 510 22.76 7.40 11.55
CA GLY A 510 23.75 8.12 12.35
C GLY A 510 24.60 9.10 11.53
N ASP A 511 25.13 8.65 10.39
CA ASP A 511 25.94 9.47 9.49
C ASP A 511 25.13 10.65 8.92
N LEU A 512 23.90 10.39 8.44
CA LEU A 512 22.96 11.42 7.98
C LEU A 512 22.62 12.41 9.10
N ALA A 513 22.27 11.94 10.31
CA ALA A 513 21.90 12.81 11.43
C ALA A 513 23.07 13.64 11.98
N GLY A 514 24.30 13.13 11.83
CA GLY A 514 25.55 13.83 12.16
C GLY A 514 26.01 14.83 11.11
N GLY A 515 25.59 14.67 9.85
CA GLY A 515 25.86 15.59 8.75
C GLY A 515 25.42 17.03 9.06
N PRO A 516 26.25 18.06 8.78
CA PRO A 516 25.99 19.45 9.16
C PRO A 516 24.56 19.95 8.91
N ALA A 517 23.98 19.65 7.74
CA ALA A 517 22.65 20.15 7.38
C ALA A 517 21.51 19.55 8.22
N LEU A 518 21.56 18.25 8.54
CA LEU A 518 20.57 17.64 9.45
C LEU A 518 20.91 17.90 10.91
N ARG A 519 22.19 17.96 11.30
CA ARG A 519 22.59 18.27 12.68
C ARG A 519 22.11 19.64 13.13
N ALA A 520 21.94 20.59 12.21
CA ALA A 520 21.35 21.90 12.51
C ALA A 520 19.85 21.86 12.90
N LEU A 521 19.14 20.75 12.69
CA LEU A 521 17.70 20.65 12.94
C LEU A 521 17.30 20.10 14.31
N TRP A 522 18.21 19.47 15.07
CA TRP A 522 17.86 18.72 16.27
C TRP A 522 18.79 19.00 17.46
N ASP A 523 18.27 18.82 18.67
CA ASP A 523 18.94 19.24 19.90
C ASP A 523 19.47 18.09 20.77
N GLY A 524 20.47 18.41 21.58
CA GLY A 524 21.03 17.49 22.57
C GLY A 524 21.97 16.41 22.00
N PRO A 525 22.13 15.28 22.72
CA PRO A 525 22.95 14.16 22.28
C PRO A 525 22.19 13.26 21.27
N PRO A 526 22.86 12.60 20.31
CA PRO A 526 22.18 11.69 19.38
C PRO A 526 21.41 10.57 20.12
N PRO A 527 20.29 10.05 19.59
CA PRO A 527 19.55 8.94 20.21
C PRO A 527 20.44 7.73 20.51
N GLU A 528 20.25 7.09 21.68
CA GLU A 528 21.15 6.03 22.19
C GLU A 528 21.22 4.79 21.29
N VAL A 529 20.18 4.50 20.52
CA VAL A 529 20.17 3.47 19.46
C VAL A 529 21.33 3.63 18.45
N LEU A 530 21.77 4.87 18.21
CA LEU A 530 22.86 5.18 17.27
C LEU A 530 24.26 5.10 17.92
N LYS A 531 24.35 4.83 19.23
CA LYS A 531 25.62 4.82 19.99
C LYS A 531 25.91 3.53 20.73
N ALA A 532 24.90 2.93 21.34
CA ALA A 532 25.05 1.85 22.32
C ALA A 532 25.37 0.47 21.71
N GLY A 533 25.83 0.44 20.47
CA GLY A 533 26.32 -0.73 19.76
C GLY A 533 25.23 -1.67 19.24
N ARG A 534 25.69 -2.73 18.55
CA ARG A 534 24.85 -3.63 17.75
C ARG A 534 23.72 -4.31 18.55
N ALA A 535 23.89 -4.52 19.85
CA ALA A 535 22.86 -5.11 20.71
C ALA A 535 21.64 -4.19 20.86
N VAL A 536 21.85 -2.94 21.29
CA VAL A 536 20.76 -1.96 21.46
C VAL A 536 20.10 -1.61 20.12
N ALA A 537 20.89 -1.56 19.04
CA ALA A 537 20.34 -1.43 17.68
C ALA A 537 19.43 -2.61 17.29
N ALA A 538 19.80 -3.85 17.63
CA ALA A 538 18.98 -5.04 17.35
C ALA A 538 17.71 -5.09 18.20
N ASP A 539 17.76 -4.67 19.46
CA ASP A 539 16.57 -4.53 20.30
C ASP A 539 15.64 -3.42 19.82
N HIS A 540 16.17 -2.26 19.40
CA HIS A 540 15.38 -1.19 18.80
C HIS A 540 14.66 -1.64 17.52
N VAL A 541 15.35 -2.39 16.64
CA VAL A 541 14.73 -3.00 15.45
C VAL A 541 13.62 -3.99 15.86
N ARG A 542 13.89 -4.88 16.82
CA ARG A 542 12.90 -5.83 17.36
C ARG A 542 11.65 -5.14 17.93
N ASP A 543 11.82 -4.06 18.69
CA ASP A 543 10.76 -3.39 19.44
C ASP A 543 10.02 -2.28 18.68
N THR A 544 10.62 -1.69 17.64
CA THR A 544 10.01 -0.54 16.92
C THR A 544 9.69 -0.79 15.45
N ALA A 545 10.33 -1.75 14.77
CA ALA A 545 10.12 -1.91 13.33
C ALA A 545 8.66 -2.29 12.97
N GLY A 546 8.20 -1.89 11.78
CA GLY A 546 6.83 -2.06 11.30
C GLY A 546 6.69 -1.99 9.78
N THR A 547 5.49 -2.34 9.30
CA THR A 547 5.11 -2.40 7.88
C THR A 547 5.22 -1.03 7.18
N GLN A 548 5.65 -1.01 5.90
CA GLN A 548 5.44 0.15 5.01
C GLN A 548 4.08 0.12 4.30
N PHE A 549 3.21 -0.84 4.65
CA PHE A 549 1.89 -1.06 4.06
C PHE A 549 1.90 -1.59 2.62
N HIS A 550 2.90 -2.38 2.23
CA HIS A 550 3.18 -2.84 0.87
C HIS A 550 2.99 -4.37 0.62
N LEU A 551 2.15 -5.09 1.39
CA LEU A 551 1.92 -6.54 1.22
C LEU A 551 1.69 -6.99 -0.25
N VAL A 552 2.40 -8.04 -0.65
CA VAL A 552 2.38 -8.70 -1.96
C VAL A 552 2.47 -10.24 -1.85
N GLY A 553 2.36 -10.95 -2.97
CA GLY A 553 2.90 -12.32 -3.14
C GLY A 553 1.96 -13.51 -2.95
N THR A 554 0.77 -13.30 -2.38
CA THR A 554 -0.17 -14.36 -1.97
C THR A 554 -0.96 -15.08 -3.07
N CYS A 555 -0.86 -14.61 -4.30
CA CYS A 555 -1.35 -15.27 -5.51
C CYS A 555 -0.24 -15.30 -6.57
N ARG A 556 1.02 -15.50 -6.15
CA ARG A 556 2.23 -15.40 -6.98
C ARG A 556 2.05 -15.99 -8.40
N MET A 557 2.42 -15.19 -9.40
CA MET A 557 2.58 -15.64 -10.77
C MET A 557 3.88 -16.41 -10.98
N GLY A 558 3.86 -17.43 -11.84
CA GLY A 558 5.06 -18.21 -12.13
C GLY A 558 4.81 -19.43 -13.01
N THR A 559 5.90 -20.14 -13.32
CA THR A 559 5.92 -21.35 -14.14
C THR A 559 6.08 -22.63 -13.30
N ASP A 560 6.71 -22.55 -12.13
CA ASP A 560 6.86 -23.64 -11.14
C ASP A 560 5.54 -24.08 -10.48
N ASP A 561 5.56 -25.18 -9.72
CA ASP A 561 4.36 -25.79 -9.13
C ASP A 561 3.73 -25.00 -7.96
N GLU A 562 4.51 -24.14 -7.28
CA GLU A 562 4.05 -23.31 -6.16
C GLU A 562 3.46 -21.95 -6.61
N ALA A 563 3.27 -21.76 -7.92
CA ALA A 563 2.65 -20.57 -8.49
C ALA A 563 1.12 -20.70 -8.52
N VAL A 564 0.41 -19.67 -8.08
CA VAL A 564 -1.06 -19.63 -8.02
C VAL A 564 -1.66 -19.23 -9.37
N VAL A 565 -1.00 -18.32 -10.09
CA VAL A 565 -1.39 -17.93 -11.44
C VAL A 565 -0.31 -18.25 -12.47
N ALA A 566 -0.73 -18.58 -13.69
CA ALA A 566 0.16 -18.71 -14.84
C ALA A 566 0.68 -17.33 -15.29
N PRO A 567 1.65 -17.25 -16.22
CA PRO A 567 2.14 -15.98 -16.77
C PRO A 567 1.07 -15.12 -17.46
N ASP A 568 -0.08 -15.68 -17.87
CA ASP A 568 -1.23 -14.93 -18.37
C ASP A 568 -2.19 -14.44 -17.26
N LEU A 569 -1.80 -14.62 -16.00
CA LEU A 569 -2.56 -14.34 -14.77
C LEU A 569 -3.80 -15.21 -14.51
N ARG A 570 -4.07 -16.27 -15.29
CA ARG A 570 -5.13 -17.23 -14.94
C ARG A 570 -4.76 -18.04 -13.71
N VAL A 571 -5.70 -18.17 -12.79
CA VAL A 571 -5.61 -19.05 -11.61
C VAL A 571 -5.50 -20.49 -12.08
N ARG A 572 -4.46 -21.20 -11.63
CA ARG A 572 -4.23 -22.58 -12.03
C ARG A 572 -5.40 -23.47 -11.61
N GLY A 573 -5.84 -24.33 -12.52
CA GLY A 573 -7.03 -25.17 -12.35
C GLY A 573 -8.37 -24.47 -12.58
N LEU A 574 -8.40 -23.20 -13.01
CA LEU A 574 -9.62 -22.48 -13.41
C LEU A 574 -9.52 -21.90 -14.82
N GLU A 575 -10.61 -21.98 -15.59
CA GLU A 575 -10.63 -21.52 -16.99
C GLU A 575 -10.66 -20.00 -17.15
N ASN A 576 -11.45 -19.32 -16.30
CA ASN A 576 -11.93 -17.95 -16.53
C ASN A 576 -11.75 -17.03 -15.31
N VAL A 577 -10.85 -17.38 -14.38
CA VAL A 577 -10.54 -16.52 -13.23
C VAL A 577 -9.09 -16.06 -13.34
N ARG A 578 -8.86 -14.75 -13.26
CA ARG A 578 -7.51 -14.18 -13.13
C ARG A 578 -7.38 -13.39 -11.83
N VAL A 579 -6.13 -13.21 -11.38
CA VAL A 579 -5.77 -12.27 -10.32
C VAL A 579 -4.84 -11.22 -10.91
N ALA A 580 -5.07 -9.94 -10.63
CA ALA A 580 -4.34 -8.85 -11.31
C ALA A 580 -3.96 -7.70 -10.37
N ASP A 581 -3.64 -8.01 -9.12
CA ASP A 581 -3.27 -7.06 -8.08
C ASP A 581 -1.95 -7.42 -7.37
N ALA A 582 -1.62 -6.70 -6.28
CA ALA A 582 -0.42 -6.90 -5.47
C ALA A 582 -0.12 -8.37 -5.08
N SER A 583 -1.14 -9.22 -4.97
CA SER A 583 -0.99 -10.65 -4.68
C SER A 583 -0.14 -11.41 -5.72
N VAL A 584 -0.08 -11.00 -7.00
CA VAL A 584 0.62 -11.81 -8.02
C VAL A 584 2.12 -11.58 -8.09
N LEU A 585 2.64 -10.51 -7.49
CA LEU A 585 4.07 -10.16 -7.55
C LEU A 585 4.95 -11.25 -6.90
N PRO A 586 5.88 -11.91 -7.62
CA PRO A 586 6.75 -12.94 -7.06
C PRO A 586 7.66 -12.39 -5.96
N GLU A 587 8.27 -11.24 -6.24
CA GLU A 587 9.01 -10.42 -5.29
C GLU A 587 8.46 -8.99 -5.29
N ILE A 588 8.53 -8.35 -4.12
CA ILE A 588 8.30 -6.92 -3.95
C ILE A 588 9.35 -6.08 -4.72
N THR A 589 8.94 -4.90 -5.17
CA THR A 589 9.77 -3.98 -5.93
C THR A 589 10.48 -2.98 -5.02
N THR A 590 11.64 -2.48 -5.44
CA THR A 590 12.52 -1.60 -4.62
C THR A 590 11.80 -0.36 -4.08
N GLY A 591 10.85 0.18 -4.85
CA GLY A 591 9.88 1.18 -4.40
C GLY A 591 8.50 0.59 -4.10
N GLY A 592 7.72 1.28 -3.27
CA GLY A 592 6.37 0.87 -2.90
C GLY A 592 5.49 0.53 -4.12
N PRO A 593 4.80 -0.63 -4.15
CA PRO A 593 4.35 -1.29 -5.37
C PRO A 593 3.16 -0.63 -6.08
N GLN A 594 2.82 0.63 -5.78
CA GLN A 594 1.68 1.32 -6.39
C GLN A 594 1.79 1.35 -7.91
N ALA A 595 2.89 1.84 -8.48
CA ALA A 595 3.04 1.91 -9.93
C ALA A 595 3.07 0.51 -10.56
N THR A 596 3.73 -0.43 -9.89
CA THR A 596 3.82 -1.84 -10.31
C THR A 596 2.44 -2.48 -10.41
N VAL A 597 1.55 -2.27 -9.45
CA VAL A 597 0.16 -2.79 -9.48
C VAL A 597 -0.67 -2.15 -10.59
N TYR A 598 -0.45 -0.88 -10.94
CA TYR A 598 -1.09 -0.27 -12.11
C TYR A 598 -0.54 -0.88 -13.40
N ALA A 599 0.78 -1.10 -13.51
CA ALA A 599 1.40 -1.74 -14.67
C ALA A 599 0.92 -3.19 -14.86
N VAL A 600 0.78 -3.95 -13.77
CA VAL A 600 0.16 -5.29 -13.77
C VAL A 600 -1.26 -5.23 -14.33
N ALA A 601 -2.10 -4.32 -13.85
CA ALA A 601 -3.48 -4.19 -14.31
C ALA A 601 -3.60 -3.65 -15.75
N GLU A 602 -2.71 -2.75 -16.16
CA GLU A 602 -2.57 -2.27 -17.54
C GLU A 602 -2.11 -3.37 -18.50
N HIS A 603 -1.25 -4.29 -18.07
CA HIS A 603 -0.84 -5.46 -18.83
C HIS A 603 -1.97 -6.50 -18.87
N ALA A 604 -2.59 -6.80 -17.73
CA ALA A 604 -3.71 -7.72 -17.58
C ALA A 604 -4.91 -7.33 -18.46
N ALA A 605 -5.24 -6.04 -18.56
CA ALA A 605 -6.27 -5.56 -19.49
C ALA A 605 -5.96 -5.94 -20.95
N GLY A 606 -4.68 -5.85 -21.37
CA GLY A 606 -4.24 -6.30 -22.70
C GLY A 606 -4.29 -7.83 -22.88
N LEU A 607 -4.03 -8.62 -21.83
CA LEU A 607 -4.18 -10.08 -21.86
C LEU A 607 -5.65 -10.53 -21.98
N VAL A 608 -6.57 -9.76 -21.38
CA VAL A 608 -8.02 -10.02 -21.42
C VAL A 608 -8.67 -9.54 -22.71
N LEU A 609 -8.18 -8.44 -23.30
CA LEU A 609 -8.70 -7.88 -24.56
C LEU A 609 -8.08 -8.51 -25.81
N GLY A 610 -6.88 -9.08 -25.71
CA GLY A 610 -6.15 -9.64 -26.84
C GLY A 610 -5.30 -8.60 -27.60
N ALA A 611 -4.77 -9.00 -28.77
CA ALA A 611 -3.88 -8.16 -29.57
C ALA A 611 -4.55 -6.88 -30.09
N ASP A 612 -5.85 -6.95 -30.39
CA ASP A 612 -6.64 -5.85 -30.98
C ASP A 612 -7.08 -4.78 -29.96
N GLY A 613 -6.64 -4.87 -28.70
CA GLY A 613 -7.03 -3.99 -27.60
C GLY A 613 -5.87 -3.30 -26.87
N ARG A 614 -4.77 -3.01 -27.56
CA ARG A 614 -3.54 -2.39 -27.01
C ARG A 614 -3.42 -0.88 -27.25
#